data_AF-A0A378CCR6-F1
#
_entry.id   AF-A0A378CCR6-F1
#
_cell.length_a   1.000
_cell.length_b   1.000
_cell.length_c   1.000
_cell.angle_alpha   90.00
_cell.angle_beta   90.00
_cell.angle_gamma   90.00
#
_symmetry.space_group_name_H-M   'P 1'
#
loop_
_entity.id
_entity.type
_entity.pdbx_description
1 polymer ?
#
loop_
_entity_poly.entity_id
_entity_poly.type
_entity_poly.pdbx_seq_one_letter_code
_entity_poly.pdbx_strand_id
1 'polypeptide(L)'
;MVDMTQLQAIYGGTFDPVHYGHLKPVEILANQIGLSKVIIMPNNVPPHRPQPEATSAQRVHMLKLAIADKPLFTLDERELRRDTPSWTAQTLQEWRQEQGRANRWRLSLARIRY
;
A
#
# COMPACT_ATOMS: atom_id res chain seq x y z
N MET A 1 -7.65 20.24 10.69
CA MET A 1 -6.24 20.14 11.12
C MET A 1 -5.86 18.67 11.03
N VAL A 2 -4.91 18.31 10.17
CA VAL A 2 -4.40 16.92 10.14
C VAL A 2 -3.56 16.77 11.40
N ASP A 3 -3.96 15.88 12.30
CA ASP A 3 -3.17 15.54 13.47
C ASP A 3 -1.79 15.06 12.98
N MET A 4 -0.78 15.87 13.26
CA MET A 4 0.60 15.62 12.86
C MET A 4 1.20 14.40 13.60
N THR A 5 0.37 13.75 14.44
CA THR A 5 0.42 12.61 15.36
C THR A 5 0.48 11.15 14.89
N GLN A 6 0.07 10.89 13.65
CA GLN A 6 -0.58 9.61 13.36
C GLN A 6 0.34 8.62 12.63
N LEU A 7 0.47 7.42 13.20
CA LEU A 7 1.15 6.30 12.56
C LEU A 7 0.43 5.93 11.26
N GLN A 8 1.16 6.00 10.15
CA GLN A 8 0.66 5.62 8.83
C GLN A 8 1.31 4.31 8.38
N ALA A 9 0.50 3.42 7.82
CA ALA A 9 0.97 2.14 7.27
C ALA A 9 0.83 2.12 5.75
N ILE A 10 1.84 1.56 5.08
CA ILE A 10 1.82 1.30 3.63
C ILE A 10 1.88 -0.22 3.44
N TYR A 11 0.90 -0.77 2.73
CA TYR A 11 0.75 -2.19 2.45
C TYR A 11 0.88 -2.45 0.95
N GLY A 12 2.08 -2.83 0.51
CA GLY A 12 2.40 -3.03 -0.90
C GLY A 12 2.35 -4.49 -1.33
N GLY A 13 1.81 -4.76 -2.52
CA GLY A 13 1.64 -6.11 -3.06
C GLY A 13 1.27 -6.11 -4.54
N THR A 14 1.26 -7.28 -5.18
CA THR A 14 0.85 -7.41 -6.59
C THR A 14 -0.67 -7.49 -6.72
N PHE A 15 -1.36 -8.19 -5.81
CA PHE A 15 -2.82 -8.28 -5.77
C PHE A 15 -3.42 -8.81 -7.08
N ASP A 16 -3.03 -10.02 -7.45
CA ASP A 16 -3.43 -10.69 -8.68
C ASP A 16 -4.09 -12.06 -8.40
N PRO A 17 -5.35 -12.08 -7.91
CA PRO A 17 -6.16 -10.96 -7.45
C PRO A 17 -5.97 -10.63 -5.95
N VAL A 18 -6.56 -9.53 -5.49
CA VAL A 18 -6.76 -9.31 -4.04
C VAL A 18 -7.67 -10.39 -3.46
N HIS A 19 -7.41 -10.81 -2.21
CA HIS A 19 -8.17 -11.85 -1.52
C HIS A 19 -8.12 -11.63 0.00
N TYR A 20 -8.92 -12.37 0.77
CA TYR A 20 -9.00 -12.17 2.23
C TYR A 20 -7.69 -12.39 2.97
N GLY A 21 -6.81 -13.28 2.48
CA GLY A 21 -5.45 -13.41 3.02
C GLY A 21 -4.62 -12.12 2.98
N HIS A 22 -4.93 -11.17 2.08
CA HIS A 22 -4.28 -9.86 2.05
C HIS A 22 -4.93 -8.89 3.05
N LEU A 23 -6.25 -8.89 3.16
CA LEU A 23 -6.99 -7.86 3.90
C LEU A 23 -7.12 -8.18 5.40
N LYS A 24 -7.46 -9.42 5.74
CA LYS A 24 -7.78 -9.80 7.14
C LYS A 24 -6.62 -9.61 8.10
N PRO A 25 -5.38 -10.03 7.78
CA PRO A 25 -4.25 -9.78 8.68
C PRO A 25 -4.00 -8.30 8.95
N VAL A 26 -4.22 -7.45 7.94
CA VAL A 26 -4.01 -6.00 8.04
C VAL A 26 -5.11 -5.33 8.86
N GLU A 27 -6.37 -5.76 8.69
CA GLU A 27 -7.48 -5.34 9.56
C GLU A 27 -7.21 -5.68 11.03
N ILE A 28 -6.72 -6.91 11.31
CA ILE A 28 -6.37 -7.36 12.66
C ILE A 28 -5.23 -6.52 13.23
N LEU A 29 -4.15 -6.34 12.46
CA LEU A 29 -3.01 -5.52 12.87
C LEU A 29 -3.43 -4.08 13.20
N ALA A 30 -4.27 -3.48 12.34
CA ALA A 30 -4.75 -2.13 12.55
C ALA A 30 -5.51 -1.98 13.87
N ASN A 31 -6.39 -2.94 14.19
CA ASN A 31 -7.12 -2.97 15.45
C ASN A 31 -6.18 -3.17 16.66
N GLN A 32 -5.14 -4.00 16.52
CA GLN A 32 -4.20 -4.29 17.61
C GLN A 32 -3.33 -3.11 18.00
N ILE A 33 -2.95 -2.25 17.04
CA ILE A 33 -2.00 -1.15 17.28
C ILE A 33 -2.62 0.25 17.12
N GLY A 34 -3.93 0.32 16.87
CA GLY A 34 -4.65 1.58 16.71
C GLY A 34 -4.35 2.33 15.41
N LEU A 35 -4.11 1.62 14.30
CA LEU A 35 -4.01 2.27 12.99
C LEU A 35 -5.41 2.72 12.53
N SER A 36 -5.53 3.99 12.21
CA SER A 36 -6.75 4.56 11.63
C SER A 36 -6.81 4.45 10.10
N LYS A 37 -5.65 4.26 9.46
CA LYS A 37 -5.52 4.27 8.01
C LYS A 37 -4.35 3.42 7.51
N VAL A 38 -4.61 2.67 6.44
CA VAL A 38 -3.63 1.88 5.70
C VAL A 38 -3.70 2.25 4.22
N ILE A 39 -2.54 2.53 3.64
CA ILE A 39 -2.38 2.84 2.22
C ILE A 39 -2.01 1.54 1.50
N ILE A 40 -2.94 0.97 0.74
CA ILE A 40 -2.68 -0.14 -0.17
C ILE A 40 -1.97 0.40 -1.41
N MET A 41 -0.87 -0.25 -1.80
CA MET A 41 -0.06 0.18 -2.93
C MET A 41 0.21 -1.00 -3.89
N PRO A 42 -0.58 -1.14 -4.97
CA PRO A 42 -0.30 -2.14 -5.99
C PRO A 42 1.04 -1.85 -6.69
N ASN A 43 1.89 -2.85 -6.81
CA ASN A 43 3.21 -2.70 -7.43
C ASN A 43 3.19 -2.91 -8.94
N ASN A 44 4.15 -2.28 -9.61
CA ASN A 44 4.55 -2.60 -10.98
C ASN A 44 5.59 -3.74 -10.95
N VAL A 45 5.40 -4.73 -11.82
CA VAL A 45 6.22 -5.93 -11.87
C VAL A 45 7.28 -5.76 -12.97
N PRO A 46 8.58 -6.01 -12.70
CA PRO A 46 9.61 -5.90 -13.72
C PRO A 46 9.32 -6.82 -14.91
N PRO A 47 9.66 -6.41 -16.15
CA PRO A 47 9.38 -7.19 -17.36
C PRO A 47 10.09 -8.56 -17.39
N HIS A 48 11.19 -8.71 -16.63
CA HIS A 48 11.96 -9.97 -16.53
C HIS A 48 11.41 -10.96 -15.49
N ARG A 49 10.28 -10.66 -14.84
CA ARG A 49 9.59 -11.57 -13.90
C ARG A 49 8.31 -12.10 -14.54
N PRO A 50 7.76 -13.23 -14.05
CA PRO A 50 6.41 -13.66 -14.40
C PRO A 50 5.44 -12.49 -14.24
N GLN A 51 4.72 -12.19 -15.32
CA GLN A 51 3.76 -11.09 -15.31
C GLN A 51 2.48 -11.53 -14.59
N PRO A 52 1.82 -10.61 -13.88
CA PRO A 52 0.46 -10.84 -13.39
C PRO A 52 -0.47 -11.22 -14.54
N GLU A 53 -1.43 -12.10 -14.27
CA GLU A 53 -2.51 -12.43 -15.21
C GLU A 53 -3.42 -11.21 -15.42
N ALA A 54 -3.76 -10.49 -14.34
CA ALA A 54 -4.56 -9.27 -14.45
C ALA A 54 -3.70 -8.03 -14.75
N THR A 55 -4.18 -7.21 -15.69
CA THR A 55 -3.60 -5.90 -16.00
C THR A 55 -3.57 -5.00 -14.76
N SER A 56 -2.66 -4.01 -14.73
CA SER A 56 -2.61 -3.01 -13.66
C SER A 56 -3.96 -2.32 -13.41
N ALA A 57 -4.72 -2.03 -14.47
CA ALA A 57 -6.07 -1.46 -14.36
C ALA A 57 -7.07 -2.42 -13.69
N GLN A 58 -7.04 -3.71 -14.06
CA GLN A 58 -7.89 -4.73 -13.44
C GLN A 58 -7.55 -4.93 -11.96
N ARG A 59 -6.26 -5.00 -11.60
CA ARG A 59 -5.82 -5.12 -10.20
C ARG A 59 -6.28 -3.93 -9.35
N VAL A 60 -6.16 -2.72 -9.88
CA VAL A 60 -6.71 -1.50 -9.26
C VAL A 60 -8.22 -1.57 -9.11
N HIS A 61 -8.94 -2.04 -10.13
CA HIS A 61 -10.39 -2.17 -10.07
C HIS A 61 -10.83 -3.19 -9.00
N MET A 62 -10.21 -4.36 -8.97
CA MET A 62 -10.47 -5.38 -7.94
C MET A 62 -10.17 -4.86 -6.54
N LEU A 63 -9.08 -4.11 -6.35
CA LEU A 63 -8.76 -3.46 -5.09
C LEU A 63 -9.82 -2.45 -4.68
N LYS A 64 -10.26 -1.57 -5.58
CA LYS A 64 -11.32 -0.59 -5.32
C LYS A 64 -12.62 -1.26 -4.87
N LEU A 65 -13.01 -2.36 -5.51
CA LEU A 65 -14.16 -3.16 -5.10
C LEU A 65 -13.96 -3.80 -3.73
N ALA A 66 -12.78 -4.40 -3.47
CA ALA A 66 -12.50 -5.12 -2.24
C ALA A 66 -12.40 -4.23 -0.98
N ILE A 67 -12.20 -2.92 -1.16
CA ILE A 67 -12.08 -1.96 -0.05
C ILE A 67 -13.19 -0.90 -0.01
N ALA A 68 -14.18 -0.97 -0.91
CA ALA A 68 -15.21 0.06 -1.07
C ALA A 68 -15.97 0.38 0.24
N ASP A 69 -16.19 -0.64 1.07
CA ASP A 69 -16.90 -0.59 2.35
C ASP A 69 -15.96 -0.58 3.57
N LYS A 70 -14.66 -0.33 3.36
CA LYS A 70 -13.62 -0.44 4.40
C LYS A 70 -12.86 0.89 4.57
N PRO A 71 -13.33 1.81 5.43
CA PRO A 71 -12.71 3.12 5.65
C PRO A 71 -11.24 3.08 6.10
N LEU A 72 -10.80 1.95 6.67
CA LEU A 72 -9.41 1.70 7.02
C LEU A 72 -8.46 1.82 5.83
N PHE A 73 -8.90 1.43 4.63
CA PHE A 73 -8.02 1.32 3.48
C PHE A 73 -8.17 2.50 2.52
N THR A 74 -7.03 2.91 1.95
CA THR A 74 -6.97 3.81 0.81
C THR A 74 -6.01 3.26 -0.23
N LEU A 75 -6.14 3.70 -1.48
CA LEU A 75 -5.33 3.21 -2.59
C LEU A 75 -4.34 4.28 -3.06
N ASP A 76 -3.08 3.90 -3.24
CA ASP A 76 -2.06 4.72 -3.89
C ASP A 76 -1.48 3.98 -5.09
N GLU A 77 -1.73 4.52 -6.29
CA GLU A 77 -1.35 3.92 -7.57
C GLU A 77 0.04 4.39 -8.06
N ARG A 78 0.83 5.12 -7.25
CA ARG A 78 2.12 5.72 -7.68
C ARG A 78 3.08 4.70 -8.28
N GLU A 79 3.13 3.50 -7.72
CA GLU A 79 4.05 2.44 -8.16
C GLU A 79 3.70 1.93 -9.54
N LEU A 80 2.41 1.93 -9.92
CA LEU A 80 1.93 1.53 -11.24
C LEU A 80 2.17 2.59 -12.32
N ARG A 81 2.31 3.86 -11.92
CA ARG A 81 2.57 4.99 -12.83
C ARG A 81 4.05 5.14 -13.19
N ARG A 82 4.94 4.35 -12.59
CA ARG A 82 6.37 4.36 -12.92
C ARG A 82 6.63 3.45 -14.11
N ASP A 83 7.45 3.93 -15.04
CA ASP A 83 8.00 3.12 -16.13
C ASP A 83 9.03 2.10 -15.62
N THR A 84 9.48 2.26 -14.37
CA THR A 84 10.44 1.37 -13.72
C THR A 84 9.74 0.40 -12.76
N PRO A 85 10.38 -0.74 -12.46
CA PRO A 85 9.89 -1.64 -11.42
C PRO A 85 9.79 -0.96 -10.06
N SER A 86 8.89 -1.46 -9.23
CA SER A 86 8.67 -0.86 -7.91
C SER A 86 9.73 -1.25 -6.88
N TRP A 87 10.47 -0.26 -6.39
CA TRP A 87 11.44 -0.39 -5.30
C TRP A 87 10.92 0.27 -4.02
N THR A 88 10.79 -0.50 -2.95
CA THR A 88 10.27 0.03 -1.66
C THR A 88 11.11 1.17 -1.11
N ALA A 89 12.44 1.10 -1.23
CA ALA A 89 13.32 2.16 -0.76
C ALA A 89 12.99 3.50 -1.46
N GLN A 90 12.82 3.46 -2.78
CA GLN A 90 12.44 4.63 -3.58
C GLN A 90 11.05 5.15 -3.18
N THR A 91 10.05 4.26 -3.10
CA THR A 91 8.68 4.63 -2.68
C THR A 91 8.67 5.32 -1.32
N LEU A 92 9.40 4.78 -0.33
CA LEU A 92 9.44 5.37 1.00
C LEU A 92 10.22 6.68 1.04
N GLN A 93 11.24 6.84 0.20
CA GLN A 93 11.96 8.10 0.07
C GLN A 93 11.06 9.20 -0.50
N GLU A 94 10.34 8.93 -1.59
CA GLU A 94 9.36 9.87 -2.18
C GLU A 94 8.28 10.20 -1.16
N TRP A 95 7.71 9.18 -0.53
CA TRP A 95 6.68 9.36 0.49
C TRP A 95 7.19 10.19 1.68
N ARG A 96 8.43 9.96 2.13
CA ARG A 96 9.03 10.75 3.21
C ARG A 96 9.24 12.21 2.83
N GLN A 97 9.58 12.48 1.57
CA GLN A 97 9.73 13.85 1.07
C GLN A 97 8.38 14.58 1.07
N GLU A 98 7.31 13.93 0.62
CA GLU A 98 5.94 14.48 0.61
C GLU A 98 5.44 14.81 2.02
N GLN A 99 5.72 13.94 3.00
CA GLN A 99 5.26 14.16 4.39
C GLN A 99 6.09 15.19 5.17
N GLY A 100 7.26 15.62 4.67
CA GLY A 100 8.11 16.60 5.33
C GLY A 100 8.86 16.09 6.58
N ARG A 101 9.92 16.82 6.96
CA ARG A 101 10.82 16.43 8.08
C ARG A 101 10.19 16.58 9.48
N ALA A 102 9.22 17.48 9.66
CA ALA A 102 8.61 17.80 10.95
C ALA A 102 7.69 16.68 11.49
N ASN A 103 7.25 15.76 10.62
CA ASN A 103 6.47 14.59 10.99
C ASN A 103 7.41 13.51 11.57
N ARG A 104 7.68 13.61 12.88
CA ARG A 104 8.50 12.67 13.66
C ARG A 104 7.70 11.38 13.88
N TRP A 105 7.62 10.49 12.88
CA TRP A 105 6.92 9.21 13.01
C TRP A 105 7.82 8.00 13.02
N ARG A 106 7.47 7.08 13.92
CA ARG A 106 7.96 5.72 14.06
C ARG A 106 7.49 4.92 12.84
N LEU A 107 8.34 4.81 11.82
CA LEU A 107 8.06 4.00 10.63
C LEU A 107 8.07 2.52 11.03
N SER A 108 6.89 1.94 11.30
CA SER A 108 6.77 0.50 11.53
C SER A 108 6.49 -0.15 10.17
N LEU A 109 7.56 -0.55 9.49
CA LEU A 109 7.48 -1.13 8.16
C LEU A 109 7.21 -2.63 8.26
N ALA A 110 6.07 -3.09 7.76
CA ALA A 110 5.85 -4.50 7.47
C ALA A 110 5.46 -4.62 5.99
N ARG A 111 6.44 -4.83 5.10
CA ARG A 111 6.14 -5.34 3.76
C ARG A 111 6.06 -6.85 3.86
N ILE A 112 4.85 -7.37 4.00
CA ILE A 112 4.62 -8.81 3.84
C ILE A 112 4.58 -9.07 2.33
N ARG A 113 5.66 -9.62 1.78
CA ARG A 113 5.63 -10.22 0.44
C ARG A 113 5.13 -11.65 0.64
N TYR A 114 3.93 -11.93 0.15
CA TYR A 114 3.51 -13.30 -0.16
C TYR A 114 3.96 -13.62 -1.59
#